data_AF-A0A841DPM6-F1
#
_entry.id   AF-A0A841DPM6-F1
#
_cell.length_a   1.000
_cell.length_b   1.000
_cell.length_c   1.000
_cell.angle_alpha   90.00
_cell.angle_beta   90.00
_cell.angle_gamma   90.00
#
_symmetry.space_group_name_H-M   'P 1'
#
loop_
_entity.id
_entity.type
_entity.pdbx_description
1 polymer ?
#
loop_
_entity_poly.entity_id
_entity_poly.type
_entity_poly.pdbx_seq_one_letter_code
_entity_poly.pdbx_strand_id
1 'polypeptide(L)'
;MQLFPRGKWFTAIFNDEPRYTEIYVDVTTPVEFSDDVVTMIDLDLDVIKRRDGTVFIDDEDEFAEHQVKYGYPAEVIVTARQTCDWLVGAVSTEEPFLSVYKTYLDKVR
;
A
#
# COMPACT_ATOMS: atom_id res chain seq x y z
N MET A 1 12.56 2.27 0.87
CA MET A 1 12.46 1.08 1.74
C MET A 1 11.07 0.50 1.60
N GLN A 2 10.91 -0.82 1.54
CA GLN A 2 9.61 -1.46 1.38
C GLN A 2 9.23 -2.27 2.62
N LEU A 3 7.94 -2.23 2.97
CA LEU A 3 7.32 -2.95 4.08
C LEU A 3 6.37 -4.01 3.54
N PHE A 4 6.54 -5.24 4.02
CA PHE A 4 5.68 -6.39 3.75
C PHE A 4 5.03 -6.86 5.06
N PRO A 5 3.89 -6.27 5.46
CA PRO A 5 3.26 -6.57 6.74
C PRO A 5 2.48 -7.90 6.70
N ARG A 6 2.84 -8.84 7.58
CA ARG A 6 2.21 -10.16 7.65
C ARG A 6 0.70 -10.06 7.92
N GLY A 7 -0.10 -10.77 7.12
CA GLY A 7 -1.54 -10.88 7.30
C GLY A 7 -2.31 -9.57 7.03
N LYS A 8 -1.67 -8.58 6.41
CA LYS A 8 -2.30 -7.30 6.02
C LYS A 8 -2.46 -7.24 4.51
N TRP A 9 -3.48 -6.53 4.05
CA TRP A 9 -3.86 -6.38 2.64
C TRP A 9 -3.20 -5.18 1.96
N PHE A 10 -1.95 -4.90 2.34
CA PHE A 10 -1.19 -3.83 1.71
C PHE A 10 0.30 -4.10 1.80
N THR A 11 1.06 -3.51 0.88
CA THR A 11 2.50 -3.25 1.08
C THR A 11 2.76 -1.76 1.02
N ALA A 12 3.87 -1.29 1.57
CA ALA A 12 4.17 0.13 1.56
C ALA A 12 5.62 0.39 1.15
N ILE A 13 5.80 1.34 0.24
CA ILE A 13 7.10 1.89 -0.13
C ILE A 13 7.23 3.26 0.54
N PHE A 14 8.23 3.38 1.38
CA PHE A 14 8.67 4.63 1.97
C PHE A 14 9.84 5.18 1.16
N ASN A 15 9.66 6.37 0.62
CA ASN A 15 10.59 6.99 -0.30
C ASN A 15 11.39 8.10 0.39
N ASP A 16 12.69 8.10 0.13
CA ASP A 16 13.56 9.19 0.56
C ASP A 16 13.56 10.36 -0.46
N GLU A 17 14.02 11.53 -0.03
CA GLU A 17 14.31 12.64 -0.92
C GLU A 17 15.33 12.20 -1.99
N PRO A 18 15.19 12.69 -3.25
CA PRO A 18 14.30 13.75 -3.71
C PRO A 18 12.96 13.26 -4.31
N ARG A 19 12.53 12.01 -4.05
CA ARG A 19 11.26 11.50 -4.60
C ARG A 19 10.08 12.35 -4.15
N TYR A 20 9.20 12.75 -5.06
CA TYR A 20 8.04 13.60 -4.75
C TYR A 20 6.99 12.88 -3.90
N THR A 21 6.78 11.60 -4.14
CA THR A 21 5.99 10.71 -3.28
C THR A 21 6.78 10.40 -2.01
N GLU A 22 6.17 10.62 -0.84
CA GLU A 22 6.74 10.26 0.47
C GLU A 22 6.42 8.80 0.80
N ILE A 23 5.16 8.42 0.63
CA ILE A 23 4.64 7.07 0.90
C ILE A 23 3.79 6.65 -0.28
N TYR A 24 4.03 5.45 -0.77
CA TYR A 24 3.18 4.74 -1.73
C TYR A 24 2.71 3.45 -1.06
N VAL A 25 1.41 3.16 -1.12
CA VAL A 25 0.85 1.98 -0.50
C VAL A 25 -0.01 1.23 -1.51
N ASP A 26 0.46 0.06 -1.92
CA ASP A 26 -0.28 -0.87 -2.76
C ASP A 26 -1.27 -1.66 -1.91
N VAL A 27 -2.55 -1.70 -2.31
CA VAL A 27 -3.52 -2.65 -1.77
C VAL A 27 -3.33 -3.98 -2.48
N THR A 28 -3.03 -5.01 -1.70
CA THR A 28 -2.69 -6.34 -2.21
C THR A 28 -3.44 -7.41 -1.44
N THR A 29 -3.39 -8.66 -1.92
CA THR A 29 -3.67 -9.79 -1.02
C THR A 29 -2.60 -9.87 0.08
N PRO A 30 -2.87 -10.58 1.20
CA PRO A 30 -1.85 -10.78 2.22
C PRO A 30 -0.57 -11.39 1.66
N VAL A 31 0.56 -10.86 2.11
CA VAL A 31 1.89 -11.36 1.73
C VAL A 31 2.12 -12.77 2.25
N GLU A 32 2.52 -13.66 1.36
CA GLU A 32 2.98 -15.01 1.69
C GLU A 32 4.50 -15.05 1.65
N PHE A 33 5.09 -15.63 2.70
CA PHE A 33 6.53 -15.77 2.83
C PHE A 33 6.92 -17.23 2.66
N SER A 34 7.86 -17.49 1.76
CA SER A 34 8.60 -18.74 1.64
C SER A 34 10.08 -18.52 2.01
N ASP A 35 10.94 -19.51 1.80
CA ASP A 35 12.35 -19.45 2.21
C ASP A 35 13.12 -18.31 1.53
N ASP A 36 12.87 -18.07 0.24
CA ASP A 36 13.59 -17.08 -0.58
C ASP A 36 12.67 -16.17 -1.41
N VAL A 37 11.34 -16.39 -1.36
CA VAL A 37 10.36 -15.61 -2.13
C VAL A 37 9.27 -15.03 -1.23
N VAL A 38 8.87 -13.79 -1.53
CA VAL A 38 7.65 -13.15 -1.02
C VAL A 38 6.69 -12.98 -2.19
N THR A 39 5.44 -13.43 -2.02
CA THR A 39 4.41 -13.31 -3.06
C THR A 39 3.15 -12.63 -2.51
N MET A 40 2.52 -11.83 -3.36
CA MET A 40 1.18 -11.31 -3.20
C MET A 40 0.56 -11.05 -4.57
N ILE A 41 -0.74 -10.84 -4.61
CA ILE A 41 -1.46 -10.37 -5.81
C ILE A 41 -1.74 -8.88 -5.60
N ASP A 42 -1.35 -8.09 -6.60
CA ASP A 42 -1.70 -6.68 -6.69
C ASP A 42 -3.19 -6.51 -7.03
N LEU A 43 -3.87 -5.57 -6.36
CA LEU A 43 -5.31 -5.33 -6.55
C LEU A 43 -5.58 -3.93 -7.08
N ASP A 44 -4.59 -3.31 -7.74
CA ASP A 44 -4.68 -2.06 -8.50
C ASP A 44 -5.03 -0.79 -7.68
N LEU A 45 -5.55 -0.90 -6.46
CA LEU A 45 -5.84 0.26 -5.61
C LEU A 45 -4.60 0.73 -4.86
N ASP A 46 -4.26 2.00 -5.03
CA ASP A 46 -3.11 2.61 -4.38
C ASP A 46 -3.48 3.81 -3.52
N VAL A 47 -2.79 3.98 -2.39
CA VAL A 47 -2.86 5.21 -1.60
C VAL A 47 -1.51 5.90 -1.58
N ILE A 48 -1.49 7.14 -2.07
CA ILE A 48 -0.28 7.93 -2.22
C ILE A 48 -0.30 9.11 -1.26
N LYS A 49 0.78 9.29 -0.51
CA LYS A 49 1.06 10.50 0.26
C LYS A 49 2.24 11.25 -0.34
N ARG A 50 2.02 12.51 -0.71
CA ARG A 50 3.04 13.44 -1.20
C ARG A 50 3.72 14.15 -0.03
N ARG A 51 4.93 14.68 -0.27
CA ARG A 51 5.68 15.44 0.76
C ARG A 51 5.00 16.73 1.21
N ASP A 52 4.12 17.30 0.40
CA ASP A 52 3.30 18.45 0.78
C ASP A 52 2.13 18.07 1.73
N GLY A 53 2.00 16.78 2.06
CA GLY A 53 0.95 16.24 2.92
C GLY A 53 -0.33 15.84 2.19
N THR A 54 -0.42 16.08 0.87
CA THR A 54 -1.56 15.64 0.06
C THR A 54 -1.64 14.12 0.04
N VAL A 55 -2.83 13.58 0.30
CA VAL A 55 -3.15 12.15 0.21
C VAL A 55 -4.27 11.96 -0.82
N PHE A 56 -4.11 10.97 -1.70
CA PHE A 56 -5.11 10.61 -2.69
C PHE A 56 -5.03 9.11 -3.00
N ILE A 57 -6.13 8.59 -3.55
CA ILE A 57 -6.22 7.23 -4.08
C ILE A 57 -5.85 7.30 -5.57
N ASP A 58 -5.02 6.36 -6.04
CA ASP A 58 -4.70 6.17 -7.46
C ASP A 58 -5.39 4.90 -8.00
N ASP A 59 -5.55 4.83 -9.32
CA ASP A 59 -5.95 3.64 -10.09
C ASP A 59 -7.30 2.98 -9.70
N GLU A 60 -8.23 3.80 -9.19
CA GLU A 60 -9.61 3.37 -8.89
C GLU A 60 -10.38 2.84 -10.11
N ASP A 61 -10.09 3.36 -11.29
CA ASP A 61 -10.69 2.94 -12.56
C ASP A 61 -10.10 1.61 -13.05
N GLU A 62 -8.80 1.40 -12.89
CA GLU A 62 -8.15 0.12 -13.19
C GLU A 62 -8.70 -0.98 -12.30
N PHE A 63 -8.80 -0.76 -10.98
CA PHE A 63 -9.47 -1.71 -10.07
C PHE A 63 -10.93 -1.99 -10.46
N ALA A 64 -11.67 -0.98 -10.91
CA ALA A 64 -13.05 -1.13 -11.37
C ALA A 64 -13.16 -1.99 -12.64
N GLU A 65 -12.22 -1.84 -13.58
CA GLU A 65 -12.15 -2.68 -14.78
C GLU A 65 -11.70 -4.11 -14.45
N HIS A 66 -10.61 -4.23 -13.72
CA HIS A 66 -9.92 -5.50 -13.46
C HIS A 66 -10.74 -6.45 -12.60
N GLN A 67 -11.48 -5.94 -11.62
CA GLN A 67 -12.35 -6.80 -10.81
C GLN A 67 -13.42 -7.51 -11.63
N VAL A 68 -13.92 -6.88 -12.70
CA VAL A 68 -14.90 -7.48 -13.62
C VAL A 68 -14.18 -8.38 -14.63
N LYS A 69 -13.12 -7.87 -15.25
CA LYS A 69 -12.36 -8.56 -16.30
C LYS A 69 -11.78 -9.90 -15.84
N TYR A 70 -11.28 -9.96 -14.61
CA TYR A 70 -10.65 -11.15 -14.03
C TYR A 70 -11.56 -11.89 -13.02
N GLY A 71 -12.75 -11.35 -12.74
CA GLY A 71 -13.74 -12.00 -11.89
C GLY A 71 -13.29 -12.11 -10.43
N TYR A 72 -12.86 -11.00 -9.83
CA TYR A 72 -12.43 -10.98 -8.43
C TYR A 72 -13.58 -11.45 -7.52
N PRO A 73 -13.31 -12.31 -6.52
CA PRO A 73 -14.32 -12.67 -5.53
C PRO A 73 -14.86 -11.45 -4.78
N ALA A 74 -16.14 -11.47 -4.42
CA ALA A 74 -16.80 -10.33 -3.78
C ALA A 74 -16.10 -9.92 -2.46
N GLU A 75 -15.62 -10.89 -1.69
CA GLU A 75 -14.87 -10.67 -0.46
C GLU A 75 -13.52 -9.99 -0.69
N VAL A 76 -12.86 -10.27 -1.82
CA VAL A 76 -11.60 -9.60 -2.22
C VAL A 76 -11.88 -8.14 -2.53
N ILE A 77 -12.92 -7.87 -3.32
CA ILE A 77 -13.31 -6.50 -3.69
C ILE A 77 -13.64 -5.67 -2.44
N VAL A 78 -14.46 -6.23 -1.54
CA VAL A 78 -14.84 -5.56 -0.30
C VAL A 78 -13.63 -5.30 0.60
N THR A 79 -12.75 -6.29 0.76
CA THR A 79 -11.57 -6.15 1.62
C THR A 79 -10.57 -5.15 1.06
N ALA A 80 -10.34 -5.16 -0.25
CA ALA A 80 -9.48 -4.19 -0.93
C ALA A 80 -9.99 -2.76 -0.72
N ARG A 81 -11.29 -2.52 -0.95
CA ARG A 81 -11.89 -1.19 -0.76
C ARG A 81 -11.82 -0.73 0.70
N GLN A 82 -12.16 -1.59 1.65
CA GLN A 82 -12.07 -1.26 3.08
C GLN A 82 -10.63 -0.95 3.51
N THR A 83 -9.65 -1.67 2.96
CA THR A 83 -8.23 -1.44 3.24
C THR A 83 -7.80 -0.09 2.67
N CYS A 84 -8.16 0.20 1.42
CA CYS A 84 -7.92 1.48 0.77
C CYS A 84 -8.51 2.65 1.59
N ASP A 85 -9.79 2.56 1.97
CA ASP A 85 -10.50 3.61 2.72
C ASP A 85 -9.83 3.90 4.07
N TRP A 86 -9.37 2.85 4.77
CA TRP A 86 -8.60 3.01 6.01
C TRP A 86 -7.23 3.66 5.76
N LEU A 87 -6.52 3.23 4.72
CA LEU A 87 -5.18 3.72 4.39
C LEU A 87 -5.16 5.23 4.12
N VAL A 88 -6.19 5.80 3.49
CA VAL A 88 -6.31 7.25 3.24
C VAL A 88 -6.11 8.07 4.52
N GLY A 89 -6.61 7.59 5.66
CA GLY A 89 -6.36 8.20 6.97
C GLY A 89 -5.03 7.73 7.58
N ALA A 90 -4.80 6.42 7.60
CA ALA A 90 -3.71 5.79 8.34
C ALA A 90 -2.32 6.31 7.94
N VAL A 91 -2.08 6.61 6.66
CA VAL A 91 -0.78 7.14 6.18
C VAL A 91 -0.40 8.50 6.79
N SER A 92 -1.36 9.16 7.44
CA SER A 92 -1.17 10.45 8.11
C SER A 92 -1.39 10.42 9.62
N THR A 93 -1.86 9.31 10.18
CA THR A 93 -2.28 9.26 11.59
C THR A 93 -1.76 8.04 12.36
N GLU A 94 -1.23 7.02 11.68
CA GLU A 94 -0.87 5.75 12.31
C GLU A 94 0.57 5.34 12.05
N GLU A 95 1.13 4.54 12.96
CA GLU A 95 2.37 3.82 12.70
C GLU A 95 2.09 2.58 11.83
N PRO A 96 3.02 2.20 10.93
CA PRO A 96 4.40 2.70 10.85
C PRO A 96 4.59 3.93 9.95
N PHE A 97 3.52 4.54 9.44
CA PHE A 97 3.56 5.60 8.42
C PHE A 97 3.98 6.98 8.95
N LEU A 98 4.03 7.19 10.27
CA LEU A 98 4.36 8.48 10.87
C LEU A 98 5.85 8.67 11.12
N SER A 99 6.43 7.77 11.93
CA SER A 99 7.79 7.94 12.43
C SER A 99 8.63 6.67 12.37
N VAL A 100 8.00 5.50 12.53
CA VAL A 100 8.73 4.22 12.57
C VAL A 100 9.50 4.01 11.27
N TYR A 101 8.89 4.24 10.10
CA TYR A 101 9.56 4.03 8.81
C TYR A 101 10.82 4.90 8.65
N LYS A 102 10.85 6.10 9.22
CA LYS A 102 11.99 7.03 9.12
C LYS A 102 13.23 6.42 9.77
N THR A 103 13.06 5.73 10.90
CA THR A 103 14.16 5.03 11.59
C THR A 103 14.79 3.91 10.76
N TYR A 104 14.04 3.33 9.80
CA TYR A 104 14.55 2.34 8.87
C TYR A 104 15.15 2.98 7.61
N LEU A 105 14.56 4.07 7.11
CA LEU A 105 15.15 4.84 6.02
C LEU A 105 16.54 5.37 6.39
N ASP A 106 16.72 5.88 7.61
CA ASP A 106 18.02 6.39 8.07
C ASP A 106 19.13 5.33 8.09
N LYS A 107 18.79 4.04 8.14
CA LYS A 107 19.77 2.94 8.09
C LYS A 107 20.26 2.61 6.68
N VAL A 108 19.54 3.08 5.66
CA VAL A 108 19.82 2.78 4.25
C VAL A 108 20.17 4.03 3.43
N ARG A 109 20.22 5.19 4.08
CA ARG A 109 20.73 6.46 3.53
C ARG A 109 22.26 6.48 3.45
#